data_AF-A0ABD4E6Q7-F1
#
_entry.id   AF-A0ABD4E6Q7-F1
#
_cell.length_a   1.000
_cell.length_b   1.000
_cell.length_c   1.000
_cell.angle_alpha   90.00
_cell.angle_beta   90.00
_cell.angle_gamma   90.00
#
_symmetry.space_group_name_H-M   'P 1'
#
loop_
_entity.id
_entity.type
_entity.pdbx_description
1 polymer ?
#
loop_
_entity_poly.entity_id
_entity_poly.type
_entity_poly.pdbx_seq_one_letter_code
_entity_poly.pdbx_strand_id
1 'polypeptide(L)' 'MALSDQERMILAILGTEGGYTTGQVAERVAFQVSSNRRTQSAAVRGMLLQLEAQGLVARMDDAKPVCWIKVGRGRK' A
#
# COMPACT_ATOMS: atom_id res chain seq x y z
N MET A 1 16.92 -5.92 0.60
CA MET A 1 15.91 -6.98 0.78
C MET A 1 15.20 -7.20 -0.55
N ALA A 2 14.89 -8.45 -0.90
CA ALA A 2 14.11 -8.73 -2.10
C ALA A 2 12.63 -8.43 -1.82
N LEU A 3 12.03 -7.53 -2.59
CA LEU A 3 10.60 -7.26 -2.52
C LEU A 3 9.82 -8.46 -3.06
N SER A 4 8.83 -8.90 -2.29
CA SER A 4 7.83 -9.89 -2.68
C SER A 4 7.01 -9.39 -3.86
N ASP A 5 6.43 -10.31 -4.63
CA ASP A 5 5.58 -9.96 -5.78
C ASP A 5 4.42 -9.02 -5.39
N GLN A 6 3.82 -9.30 -4.24
CA GLN A 6 2.75 -8.48 -3.64
C GLN A 6 3.22 -7.06 -3.30
N GLU A 7 4.41 -6.92 -2.71
CA GLU A 7 5.00 -5.61 -2.39
C GLU A 7 5.28 -4.80 -3.66
N ARG A 8 5.76 -5.46 -4.71
CA ARG A 8 5.96 -4.82 -6.02
C ARG A 8 4.64 -4.35 -6.62
N MET A 9 3.59 -5.15 -6.50
CA MET A 9 2.26 -4.78 -6.97
C MET A 9 1.69 -3.58 -6.21
N ILE A 10 1.86 -3.54 -4.88
CA ILE A 10 1.50 -2.38 -4.06
C ILE A 10 2.26 -1.13 -4.53
N LEU A 11 3.57 -1.24 -4.75
CA LEU A 11 4.39 -0.12 -5.24
C LEU A 11 4.03 0.31 -6.66
N ALA A 12 3.51 -0.59 -7.49
CA ALA A 12 2.99 -0.25 -8.82
C ALA A 12 1.67 0.52 -8.70
N ILE A 13 0.74 0.07 -7.84
CA ILE A 13 -0.54 0.75 -7.57
C ILE A 13 -0.30 2.15 -6.98
N LEU A 14 0.57 2.28 -5.98
CA LEU A 14 0.93 3.59 -5.41
C LEU A 14 1.75 4.45 -6.39
N GLY A 15 2.24 3.85 -7.48
CA GLY A 15 3.00 4.52 -8.52
C GLY A 15 2.15 5.10 -9.65
N THR A 16 0.85 4.76 -9.76
CA THR A 16 0.00 5.20 -10.88
C THR A 16 -0.48 6.64 -10.75
N GLU A 17 -1.19 7.05 -9.69
CA GLU A 17 -1.49 8.47 -9.38
C GLU A 17 -2.24 8.62 -8.05
N GLY A 18 -1.85 9.60 -7.21
CA GLY A 18 -2.57 9.96 -5.99
C GLY A 18 -2.29 9.08 -4.75
N GLY A 19 -2.81 9.53 -3.61
CA GLY A 19 -2.79 8.75 -2.37
C GLY A 19 -3.92 7.73 -2.35
N TYR A 20 -3.59 6.46 -2.10
CA TYR A 20 -4.58 5.38 -2.01
C TYR A 20 -4.78 4.95 -0.57
N THR A 21 -6.02 4.68 -0.19
CA THR A 21 -6.31 4.09 1.13
C THR A 21 -5.92 2.62 1.17
N THR A 22 -5.67 2.07 2.37
CA THR A 22 -5.39 0.63 2.55
C THR A 22 -6.46 -0.25 1.89
N GLY A 23 -7.74 0.14 1.96
CA GLY A 23 -8.84 -0.60 1.33
C GLY A 23 -8.75 -0.59 -0.21
N GLN A 24 -8.49 0.57 -0.80
CA GLN A 24 -8.32 0.70 -2.26
C GLN A 24 -7.11 -0.06 -2.80
N VAL A 25 -6.02 -0.11 -2.03
CA VAL A 25 -4.86 -0.94 -2.35
C VAL A 25 -5.25 -2.42 -2.25
N ALA A 26 -5.97 -2.83 -1.19
CA ALA A 26 -6.39 -4.23 -1.02
C ALA A 26 -7.32 -4.73 -2.13
N GLU A 27 -8.28 -3.90 -2.57
CA GLU A 27 -9.16 -4.23 -3.69
C GLU A 27 -8.38 -4.43 -4.99
N ARG A 28 -7.35 -3.60 -5.24
CA ARG A 28 -6.51 -3.69 -6.44
C ARG A 28 -5.48 -4.81 -6.37
N VAL A 29 -4.98 -5.13 -5.18
CA VAL A 29 -4.04 -6.23 -4.98
C VAL A 29 -4.73 -7.59 -5.11
N ALA A 30 -6.07 -7.64 -5.00
CA ALA A 30 -6.91 -8.82 -5.23
C ALA A 30 -6.24 -10.11 -4.71
N PHE A 31 -6.14 -10.25 -3.39
CA PHE A 31 -5.66 -11.50 -2.78
C PHE A 31 -6.58 -12.65 -3.21
N GLN A 32 -6.12 -13.47 -4.15
CA GLN A 32 -6.82 -14.65 -4.66
C GLN A 32 -7.15 -15.70 -3.57
N VAL A 33 -6.67 -15.50 -2.34
CA VAL A 33 -6.64 -16.50 -1.26
C VAL A 33 -7.74 -16.30 -0.22
N SER A 34 -8.39 -15.13 -0.13
CA SER A 34 -9.33 -14.83 0.96
C SER A 34 -10.51 -14.01 0.48
N SER A 35 -11.74 -14.54 0.62
CA SER A 35 -12.97 -13.80 0.31
C SER A 35 -13.31 -12.73 1.38
N ASN A 36 -12.48 -12.56 2.42
CA ASN A 36 -12.73 -11.65 3.54
C ASN A 36 -11.94 -10.34 3.41
N ARG A 37 -12.64 -9.27 3.00
CA ARG A 37 -12.07 -7.91 2.83
C ARG A 37 -11.36 -7.38 4.07
N ARG A 38 -11.81 -7.76 5.28
CA ARG A 38 -11.21 -7.30 6.54
C ARG A 38 -9.81 -7.91 6.72
N THR A 39 -9.67 -9.19 6.43
CA THR A 39 -8.39 -9.90 6.48
C THR A 39 -7.43 -9.39 5.40
N GLN A 40 -7.93 -9.14 4.19
CA GLN A 40 -7.13 -8.55 3.11
C GLN A 40 -6.59 -7.16 3.48
N SER A 41 -7.46 -6.30 4.02
CA SER A 41 -7.06 -4.95 4.46
C SER A 41 -6.02 -5.00 5.56
N ALA A 42 -6.12 -5.96 6.50
CA ALA A 42 -5.12 -6.15 7.55
C ALA A 42 -3.76 -6.61 6.99
N ALA A 43 -3.76 -7.57 6.05
CA ALA A 43 -2.54 -8.04 5.40
C ALA A 43 -1.85 -6.92 4.60
N VAL A 44 -2.62 -6.16 3.82
CA VAL A 44 -2.12 -5.01 3.05
C VAL A 44 -1.60 -3.91 3.96
N ARG A 45 -2.26 -3.66 5.10
CA ARG A 45 -1.75 -2.74 6.12
C ARG A 45 -0.38 -3.19 6.63
N GLY A 46 -0.18 -4.48 6.90
CA GLY A 46 1.11 -5.03 7.31
C GLY A 46 2.21 -4.78 6.29
N MET A 47 1.95 -5.05 5.01
CA MET A 47 2.90 -4.80 3.93
C MET A 47 3.21 -3.31 3.75
N LEU A 48 2.20 -2.44 3.83
CA LEU A 48 2.39 -0.99 3.75
C LEU A 48 3.26 -0.45 4.88
N LEU A 49 3.10 -0.96 6.10
CA LEU A 49 3.96 -0.60 7.24
C LEU A 49 5.40 -1.08 7.06
N GLN A 50 5.62 -2.27 6.48
CA GLN A 50 6.97 -2.74 6.15
C GLN A 50 7.62 -1.88 5.06
N LEU A 51 6.89 -1.55 4.01
CA LEU A 51 7.35 -0.66 2.94
C LEU A 51 7.63 0.76 3.47
N GLU A 52 6.85 1.23 4.45
CA GLU A 52 7.09 2.52 5.13
C GLU A 52 8.37 2.48 5.95
N ALA A 53 8.59 1.41 6.71
CA ALA A 53 9.84 1.20 7.46
C ALA A 53 11.07 1.13 6.54
N GLN A 54 10.89 0.69 5.29
CA GLN A 54 11.92 0.70 4.24
C GLN A 54 12.06 2.05 3.52
N GLY A 55 11.22 3.04 3.83
CA GLY A 55 11.23 4.36 3.19
C GLY A 55 10.73 4.35 1.75
N LEU A 56 9.94 3.34 1.34
CA LEU A 56 9.41 3.21 -0.02
C LEU A 56 8.00 3.79 -0.18
N VAL A 57 7.23 3.85 0.91
CA VAL A 57 5.91 4.47 0.96
C VAL A 57 5.80 5.34 2.20
N ALA A 58 4.90 6.32 2.17
CA ALA A 58 4.61 7.18 3.29
C ALA A 58 3.11 7.36 3.45
N ARG A 59 2.67 7.55 4.69
CA ARG A 59 1.31 8.02 4.97
C ARG A 59 1.20 9.49 4.58
N MET A 60 0.16 9.82 3.83
CA MET A 60 -0.08 11.18 3.34
C MET A 60 -0.66 12.08 4.43
N ASP A 61 -1.48 11.53 5.33
CA ASP A 61 -2.05 12.21 6.49
C ASP A 61 -2.48 11.19 7.57
N ASP A 62 -2.65 11.65 8.82
CA ASP A 62 -3.27 10.87 9.90
C ASP A 62 -4.81 10.98 9.88
N ALA A 63 -5.36 11.83 9.02
CA ALA A 63 -6.79 11.90 8.74
C ALA A 63 -7.30 10.56 8.21
N LYS A 64 -8.27 9.97 8.90
CA LYS A 64 -8.92 8.73 8.47
C LYS A 64 -9.85 9.04 7.28
N PRO A 65 -9.81 8.25 6.20
CA PRO A 65 -9.00 7.04 6.02
C PRO A 65 -7.53 7.34 5.65
N VAL A 66 -6.60 6.62 6.27
CA VAL A 66 -5.15 6.77 6.02
C VAL A 66 -4.84 6.50 4.56
N CYS A 67 -4.35 7.53 3.87
CA CYS A 67 -3.89 7.47 2.49
C CYS A 67 -2.38 7.21 2.43
N TRP A 68 -1.95 6.39 1.47
CA TRP A 68 -0.57 6.00 1.25
C TRP A 68 -0.08 6.52 -0.09
N ILE A 69 1.16 6.98 -0.12
CA ILE A 69 1.85 7.44 -1.33
C ILE A 69 3.20 6.74 -1.45
N LYS A 70 3.70 6.60 -2.68
CA LYS A 70 5.05 6.12 -2.93
C LYS A 70 6.08 7.23 -2.66
N VAL A 71 7.08 6.93 -1.83
CA VAL A 71 8.22 7.82 -1.56
C VAL A 71 9.09 7.86 -2.82
N GLY A 72 9.44 9.06 -3.28
CA GLY A 72 10.14 9.30 -4.56
C GLY A 72 9.30 9.96 -5.65
N ARG A 73 7.97 10.08 -5.48
CA ARG A 73 7.15 11.03 -6.26
C ARG A 73 7.05 12.43 -5.61
N GLY A 74 7.50 12.57 -4.36
CA GLY A 74 7.51 13.84 -3.63
C GLY A 74 8.87 14.54 -3.75
N ARG A 75 8.87 15.71 -4.40
CA ARG A 75 9.94 16.71 -4.59
C ARG A 75 10.86 16.52 -5.80
N LYS A 76 10.46 17.15 -6.90
CA LYS A 76 11.32 18.18 -7.51
C LYS A 76 10.70 19.55 -7.24
#